data_AF-A0A9D5BG65-F1
#
_entry.id   AF-A0A9D5BG65-F1
#
_cell.length_a   1.000
_cell.length_b   1.000
_cell.length_c   1.000
_cell.angle_alpha   90.00
_cell.angle_beta   90.00
_cell.angle_gamma   90.00
#
_symmetry.space_group_name_H-M   'P 1'
#
loop_
_entity.id
_entity.type
_entity.pdbx_description
1 polymer ?
#
loop_
_entity_poly.entity_id
_entity_poly.type
_entity_poly.pdbx_seq_one_letter_code
_entity_poly.pdbx_strand_id
1 'polypeptide(L)'
;MASVKLASLIVLFATLGMFLTKNVGAASCNGVCSPFEMPPCGTSACRCIPVGLVIGYCRNPSGVFLRTNDEHPNLCESDADCRKKGSGKFCGHYPNPDIEYGWCFASKSEAEDFFSKITPKDLLKSVSTA
;
A
#
# COMPACT_ATOMS: atom_id res chain seq x y z
N MET A 1 -38.94 -45.58 16.80
CA MET A 1 -38.94 -44.23 16.20
C MET A 1 -37.65 -43.52 16.61
N ALA A 2 -36.61 -43.69 15.80
CA ALA A 2 -35.24 -43.23 16.10
C ALA A 2 -34.74 -42.38 14.93
N SER A 3 -35.28 -41.17 14.80
CA SER A 3 -34.92 -40.28 13.68
C SER A 3 -35.17 -38.80 14.00
N VAL A 4 -35.06 -38.38 15.26
CA VAL A 4 -35.26 -36.96 15.64
C VAL A 4 -33.99 -36.31 16.21
N LYS A 5 -32.90 -37.07 16.41
CA LYS A 5 -31.65 -36.54 17.00
C LYS A 5 -30.51 -36.27 16.02
N LEU A 6 -30.69 -36.49 14.72
CA LEU A 6 -29.62 -36.26 13.73
C LEU A 6 -29.68 -34.87 13.07
N ALA A 7 -30.86 -34.23 13.02
CA ALA A 7 -31.05 -32.96 12.31
C ALA A 7 -30.44 -31.75 13.05
N SER A 8 -30.36 -31.77 14.38
CA SER A 8 -29.82 -30.65 15.17
C SER A 8 -28.29 -30.52 15.12
N LEU A 9 -27.56 -31.57 14.72
CA LEU A 9 -26.09 -31.51 14.64
C LEU A 9 -25.59 -30.85 13.35
N ILE A 10 -26.39 -30.82 12.29
CA ILE A 10 -26.00 -30.25 10.99
C ILE A 10 -26.08 -28.72 11.01
N VAL A 11 -26.99 -28.14 11.80
CA VAL A 11 -27.20 -26.68 11.86
C VAL A 11 -26.09 -25.96 12.62
N LEU A 12 -25.35 -26.64 13.51
CA LEU A 12 -24.27 -26.01 14.29
C LEU A 12 -22.98 -25.79 13.48
N PHE A 13 -22.79 -26.50 12.36
CA PHE A 13 -21.60 -26.35 11.52
C PHE A 13 -21.70 -25.20 10.51
N ALA A 14 -22.90 -24.70 10.22
CA ALA A 14 -23.10 -23.65 9.21
C ALA A 14 -22.73 -22.25 9.71
N THR A 15 -22.62 -22.03 11.01
CA THR A 15 -22.29 -20.71 11.59
C THR A 15 -20.82 -20.53 11.95
N LEU A 16 -20.01 -21.61 11.97
CA LEU A 16 -18.58 -21.51 12.27
C LEU A 16 -17.71 -21.08 11.06
N GLY A 17 -18.27 -21.04 9.85
CA GLY A 17 -17.52 -20.77 8.61
C GLY A 17 -17.27 -19.30 8.27
N MET A 18 -17.88 -18.34 8.97
CA MET A 18 -17.68 -16.91 8.70
C MET A 18 -16.64 -16.24 9.60
N PHE A 19 -16.08 -16.96 10.57
CA PHE A 19 -14.85 -16.56 11.24
C PHE A 19 -13.67 -17.30 10.62
N LEU A 20 -13.47 -17.09 9.32
CA LEU A 20 -12.11 -16.92 8.84
C LEU A 20 -11.60 -15.65 9.52
N THR A 21 -11.22 -15.77 10.79
CA THR A 21 -10.21 -14.91 11.37
C THR A 21 -8.99 -15.11 10.48
N LYS A 22 -8.88 -14.27 9.44
CA LYS A 22 -7.62 -14.03 8.73
C LYS A 22 -6.66 -13.78 9.87
N ASN A 23 -5.79 -14.76 10.14
CA ASN A 23 -4.96 -14.80 11.32
C ASN A 23 -4.50 -13.37 11.60
N VAL A 24 -4.93 -12.79 12.72
CA VAL A 24 -4.26 -11.64 13.29
C VAL A 24 -2.96 -12.18 13.90
N GLY A 25 -2.18 -12.89 13.07
CA GLY A 25 -0.75 -12.88 13.23
C GLY A 25 -0.41 -11.41 13.10
N ALA A 26 0.36 -10.88 14.06
CA ALA A 26 1.00 -9.60 13.92
C ALA A 26 1.46 -9.50 12.46
N ALA A 27 0.76 -8.69 11.64
CA ALA A 27 1.01 -8.68 10.22
C ALA A 27 2.44 -8.19 10.12
N SER A 28 3.37 -9.10 9.83
CA SER A 28 4.74 -8.71 9.62
C SER A 28 4.66 -7.81 8.39
N CYS A 29 4.81 -6.50 8.58
CA CYS A 29 4.77 -5.55 7.47
C CYS A 29 5.97 -5.86 6.59
N ASN A 30 5.72 -6.70 5.60
CA ASN A 30 6.67 -7.25 4.67
C ASN A 30 5.88 -7.71 3.45
N GLY A 31 6.43 -7.46 2.26
CA GLY A 31 5.74 -7.69 1.00
C GLY A 31 5.81 -6.47 0.10
N VAL A 32 5.37 -6.65 -1.14
CA VAL A 32 5.25 -5.58 -2.12
C VAL A 32 3.91 -4.88 -1.90
N CYS A 33 3.90 -3.57 -2.11
CA CYS A 33 2.70 -2.76 -2.10
C CYS A 33 2.73 -1.75 -3.24
N SER A 34 1.57 -1.22 -3.58
CA SER A 34 1.47 -0.01 -4.40
C SER A 34 1.22 1.20 -3.49
N PRO A 35 1.94 2.32 -3.69
CA PRO A 35 1.68 3.58 -2.96
C PRO A 35 0.25 4.11 -3.11
N PHE A 36 -0.50 3.62 -4.10
CA PHE A 36 -1.89 3.99 -4.35
C PHE A 36 -2.91 3.06 -3.69
N GLU A 37 -2.46 1.99 -3.03
CA GLU A 37 -3.35 1.09 -2.28
C GLU A 37 -3.88 1.76 -1.01
N MET A 38 -5.14 1.47 -0.68
CA MET A 38 -5.80 1.97 0.53
C MET A 38 -6.72 0.89 1.13
N PRO A 39 -6.47 0.42 2.38
CA PRO A 39 -5.30 0.71 3.20
C PRO A 39 -4.04 0.07 2.59
N PRO A 40 -2.87 0.73 2.69
CA PRO A 40 -1.62 0.17 2.18
C PRO A 40 -1.36 -1.18 2.85
N CYS A 41 -0.78 -2.14 2.11
CA CYS A 41 -0.40 -3.45 2.68
C CYS A 41 -1.56 -4.26 3.28
N GLY A 42 -2.81 -3.89 2.96
CA GLY A 42 -4.01 -4.51 3.51
C GLY A 42 -4.23 -4.28 5.01
N THR A 43 -3.54 -3.32 5.63
CA THR A 43 -3.69 -2.96 7.05
C THR A 43 -3.17 -1.54 7.35
N SER A 44 -3.88 -0.78 8.19
CA SER A 44 -3.43 0.55 8.67
C SER A 44 -2.27 0.48 9.66
N ALA A 45 -1.89 -0.72 10.13
CA ALA A 45 -0.74 -0.93 11.00
C ALA A 45 0.60 -0.90 10.22
N CYS A 46 0.57 -0.90 8.89
CA CYS A 46 1.73 -0.88 8.02
C CYS A 46 1.76 0.39 7.16
N ARG A 47 2.94 0.73 6.67
CA ARG A 47 3.15 1.78 5.66
C ARG A 47 3.65 1.16 4.37
N CYS A 48 3.29 1.76 3.23
CA CYS A 48 3.90 1.43 1.95
C CYS A 48 5.02 2.44 1.66
N ILE A 49 6.26 1.95 1.58
CA ILE A 49 7.41 2.80 1.28
C ILE A 49 7.69 2.74 -0.23
N PRO A 50 7.43 3.81 -1.00
CA PRO A 50 7.70 3.85 -2.42
C PRO A 50 9.21 3.68 -2.71
N VAL A 51 9.55 2.67 -3.51
CA VAL A 51 10.89 2.49 -4.12
C VAL A 51 10.85 2.70 -5.63
N GLY A 52 9.66 2.86 -6.17
CA GLY A 52 9.35 3.20 -7.55
C GLY A 52 8.04 3.98 -7.57
N LEU A 53 7.73 4.56 -8.72
CA LEU A 53 6.56 5.43 -8.87
C LEU A 53 5.22 4.72 -8.61
N VAL A 54 5.14 3.40 -8.80
CA VAL A 54 3.92 2.60 -8.59
C VAL A 54 4.16 1.36 -7.71
N ILE A 55 5.34 1.23 -7.13
CA ILE A 55 5.76 0.05 -6.38
C ILE A 55 6.55 0.44 -5.13
N GLY A 56 6.28 -0.25 -4.04
CA GLY A 56 6.87 -0.03 -2.75
C GLY A 56 6.97 -1.32 -1.95
N TYR A 57 7.47 -1.19 -0.72
CA TYR A 57 7.51 -2.28 0.24
C TYR A 57 6.75 -1.94 1.51
N CYS A 58 6.02 -2.94 2.01
CA CYS A 58 5.35 -2.88 3.29
C CYS A 58 6.36 -2.86 4.42
N ARG A 59 6.24 -1.89 5.32
CA ARG A 59 7.10 -1.79 6.50
C ARG A 59 6.34 -1.34 7.73
N ASN A 60 6.84 -1.78 8.89
CA ASN A 60 6.32 -1.33 10.16
C ASN A 60 6.62 0.16 10.31
N PRO A 61 5.71 0.94 10.92
CA PRO A 61 5.95 2.32 11.31
C PRO A 61 6.92 2.37 12.50
N SER A 62 8.17 1.93 12.30
CA SER A 62 9.25 2.06 13.27
C SER A 62 10.04 3.31 12.88
N GLY A 63 10.20 4.26 13.81
CA GLY A 63 10.77 5.60 13.58
C GLY A 63 12.23 5.68 13.12
N VAL A 64 12.81 4.56 12.66
CA VAL A 64 14.17 4.44 12.10
C VAL A 64 14.09 4.16 10.60
N PHE A 65 13.07 4.68 9.90
CA PHE A 65 13.16 4.81 8.47
C PHE A 65 14.20 5.91 8.19
N LEU A 66 15.46 5.46 8.16
CA LEU A 66 16.59 6.21 7.66
C LEU A 66 16.23 6.65 6.26
N ARG A 67 15.73 7.88 6.16
CA ARG A 67 15.77 8.79 5.01
C ARG A 67 16.05 8.12 3.68
N THR A 68 15.15 7.23 3.25
CA THR A 68 15.19 6.71 1.87
C THR A 68 14.99 7.84 0.86
N ASN A 69 14.53 9.00 1.30
CA ASN A 69 14.58 10.23 0.51
C ASN A 69 16.01 10.65 0.15
N ASP A 70 16.96 10.63 1.08
CA ASP A 70 18.34 11.02 0.77
C ASP A 70 18.99 10.01 -0.21
N GLU A 71 18.55 8.75 -0.18
CA GLU A 71 19.09 7.70 -1.04
C GLU A 71 18.38 7.58 -2.41
N HIS A 72 17.07 7.77 -2.46
CA HIS A 72 16.29 7.58 -3.68
C HIS A 72 16.23 8.88 -4.50
N PRO A 73 16.79 8.90 -5.73
CA PRO A 73 16.98 10.14 -6.49
C PRO A 73 15.68 10.89 -6.80
N ASN A 74 14.54 10.17 -6.88
CA ASN A 74 13.24 10.75 -7.22
C ASN A 74 12.26 10.81 -6.05
N LEU A 75 12.61 10.34 -4.86
CA LEU A 75 11.68 10.41 -3.72
C LEU A 75 11.82 11.79 -3.06
N CYS A 76 10.72 12.41 -2.62
CA CYS A 76 10.74 13.79 -2.14
C CYS A 76 9.79 14.06 -0.99
N GLU A 77 10.17 14.99 -0.11
CA GLU A 77 9.25 15.63 0.85
C GLU A 77 8.68 16.95 0.32
N SER A 78 9.41 17.61 -0.57
CA SER A 78 9.05 18.94 -1.09
C SER A 78 9.62 19.19 -2.49
N ASP A 79 9.08 20.20 -3.19
CA ASP A 79 9.61 20.69 -4.47
C ASP A 79 11.10 21.09 -4.37
N ALA A 80 11.50 21.65 -3.23
CA ALA A 80 12.89 22.03 -2.98
C ALA A 80 13.82 20.80 -2.95
N ASP A 81 13.34 19.67 -2.45
CA ASP A 81 14.09 18.42 -2.41
C ASP A 81 14.34 17.88 -3.82
N CYS A 82 13.31 17.87 -4.69
CA CYS A 82 13.46 17.52 -6.10
C CYS A 82 14.46 18.42 -6.84
N ARG A 83 14.40 19.73 -6.58
CA ARG A 83 15.35 20.70 -7.15
C ARG A 83 16.77 20.47 -6.66
N LYS A 84 16.95 20.17 -5.38
CA LYS A 84 18.26 19.88 -4.77
C LYS A 84 18.87 18.61 -5.36
N LYS A 85 18.05 17.59 -5.62
CA LYS A 85 18.44 16.32 -6.24
C LYS A 85 18.65 16.40 -7.76
N GLY A 86 18.10 17.42 -8.41
CA GLY A 86 18.12 17.55 -9.87
C GLY A 86 17.20 16.57 -10.58
N SER A 87 16.31 15.89 -9.87
CA SER A 87 15.36 14.89 -10.38
C SER A 87 14.03 15.47 -10.84
N GLY A 88 13.79 16.75 -10.57
CA GLY A 88 12.56 17.41 -10.97
C GLY A 88 12.41 18.81 -10.38
N LYS A 89 11.23 19.39 -10.56
CA LYS A 89 10.86 20.70 -10.02
C LYS A 89 9.65 20.64 -9.10
N PHE A 90 8.88 19.55 -9.15
CA PHE A 90 7.63 19.38 -8.43
C PHE A 90 7.61 18.04 -7.72
N CYS A 91 7.18 18.04 -6.46
CA CYS A 91 6.98 16.85 -5.66
C CYS A 91 5.51 16.45 -5.70
N GLY A 92 5.21 15.43 -6.50
CA GLY A 92 3.87 14.85 -6.60
C GLY A 92 3.64 13.88 -5.45
N HIS A 93 2.96 14.33 -4.40
CA HIS A 93 2.54 13.49 -3.28
C HIS A 93 1.49 12.46 -3.72
N TYR A 94 1.62 11.23 -3.20
CA TYR A 94 0.64 10.18 -3.46
C TYR A 94 -0.72 10.52 -2.84
N PRO A 95 -1.85 10.06 -3.41
CA PRO A 95 -3.17 10.28 -2.82
C PRO A 95 -3.36 9.65 -1.43
N ASN A 96 -2.52 8.68 -1.06
CA ASN A 96 -2.56 8.04 0.24
C ASN A 96 -1.90 8.94 1.32
N PRO A 97 -2.67 9.47 2.29
CA PRO A 97 -2.14 10.39 3.31
C PRO A 97 -1.19 9.72 4.31
N ASP A 98 -1.15 8.38 4.38
CA ASP A 98 -0.21 7.63 5.23
C ASP A 98 1.21 7.58 4.64
N ILE A 99 1.39 8.05 3.40
CA ILE A 99 2.67 8.16 2.72
C ILE A 99 3.15 9.59 2.81
N GLU A 100 4.16 9.82 3.64
CA GLU A 100 4.73 11.16 3.92
C GLU A 100 5.59 11.71 2.76
N TYR A 101 5.80 10.92 1.70
CA TYR A 101 6.70 11.21 0.60
C TYR A 101 5.97 11.23 -0.75
N GLY A 102 6.45 12.06 -1.66
CA GLY A 102 6.04 12.10 -3.05
C GLY A 102 7.12 11.61 -4.00
N TRP A 103 6.84 11.76 -5.29
CA TRP A 103 7.78 11.50 -6.38
C TRP A 103 8.11 12.78 -7.15
N CYS A 104 9.35 12.93 -7.58
CA CYS A 104 9.79 14.07 -8.36
C CYS A 104 9.34 13.98 -9.81
N PHE A 105 8.71 15.07 -10.28
CA PHE A 105 8.32 15.30 -11.67
C PHE A 105 8.98 16.57 -12.20
N ALA A 106 9.12 16.68 -13.52
CA ALA A 106 9.66 17.89 -14.14
C ALA A 106 8.70 19.09 -13.98
N SER A 107 7.39 18.84 -13.82
CA SER A 107 6.38 19.86 -13.53
C SER A 107 5.14 19.29 -12.82
N LYS A 108 4.29 20.20 -12.33
CA LYS A 108 2.96 19.85 -11.81
C LYS A 108 2.06 19.19 -12.86
N SER A 109 2.07 19.70 -14.10
CA SER A 109 1.24 19.15 -15.18
C SER A 109 1.61 17.72 -15.56
N GLU A 110 2.90 17.37 -15.46
CA GLU A 110 3.36 16.00 -15.68
C GLU A 110 2.86 15.06 -14.57
N ALA A 111 2.92 15.51 -13.31
CA ALA A 111 2.37 14.75 -12.19
C ALA A 111 0.86 14.53 -12.33
N GLU A 112 0.11 15.58 -12.68
CA GLU A 112 -1.34 15.50 -12.91
C GLU A 112 -1.67 14.56 -14.08
N ASP A 113 -0.95 14.66 -15.20
CA ASP A 113 -1.10 13.76 -16.35
C ASP A 113 -0.86 12.30 -15.95
N PHE A 114 0.21 12.04 -15.21
CA PHE A 114 0.54 10.69 -14.72
C PHE A 114 -0.55 10.15 -13.79
N PHE A 115 -0.94 10.90 -12.75
CA PHE A 115 -1.94 10.46 -11.78
C PHE A 115 -3.33 10.27 -12.42
N SER A 116 -3.68 11.06 -13.43
CA SER A 116 -4.95 10.93 -14.15
C SER A 116 -5.05 9.62 -14.96
N LYS A 117 -3.91 9.03 -15.33
CA LYS A 117 -3.82 7.81 -16.13
C LYS A 117 -3.79 6.54 -15.30
N ILE A 118 -3.53 6.64 -13.99
CA ILE A 118 -3.52 5.48 -13.11
C ILE A 118 -4.95 5.01 -12.89
N THR A 119 -5.26 3.79 -13.35
CA THR A 119 -6.54 3.14 -13.06
C THR A 119 -6.40 2.12 -11.93
N PRO A 120 -7.49 1.80 -11.20
CA PRO A 120 -7.47 0.73 -10.19
C PRO A 120 -7.02 -0.63 -10.74
N LYS A 121 -7.18 -0.87 -12.05
CA LYS A 121 -6.73 -2.10 -12.72
C LYS A 121 -5.21 -2.17 -12.89
N ASP A 122 -4.56 -1.03 -13.07
CA ASP A 122 -3.10 -0.94 -13.20
C ASP A 122 -2.42 -1.18 -11.84
N LEU A 123 -3.09 -0.77 -10.75
CA LEU A 123 -2.67 -1.04 -9.37
C LEU A 123 -2.77 -2.53 -9.01
N LEU A 124 -3.78 -3.23 -9.52
CA LEU A 124 -3.94 -4.68 -9.28
C LEU A 124 -2.91 -5.52 -10.05
N LYS A 125 -2.45 -5.05 -11.22
CA LYS A 125 -1.42 -5.77 -12.01
C LYS A 125 -0.03 -5.66 -11.43
N SER A 126 0.33 -4.53 -10.82
CA SER A 126 1.66 -4.37 -10.18
C SER A 126 1.81 -5.27 -8.95
N VAL A 127 0.70 -5.61 -8.28
CA VAL A 127 0.67 -6.50 -7.11
C VAL A 127 0.63 -7.97 -7.52
N SER A 128 -0.02 -8.32 -8.64
CA SER A 128 -0.22 -9.73 -9.03
C SER A 128 0.95 -10.37 -9.79
N THR A 129 1.98 -9.59 -10.14
CA THR A 129 3.16 -10.07 -10.89
C THR A 129 4.42 -10.20 -10.01
N ALA A 130 4.26 -10.15 -8.69
CA ALA A 130 5.33 -10.25 -7.70
C ALA A 130 5.16 -11.49 -6.81
#